data_AF-A0A1E7H2M3-F1
#
_entry.id   AF-A0A1E7H2M3-F1
#
_cell.length_a   1.000
_cell.length_b   1.000
_cell.length_c   1.000
_cell.angle_alpha   90.00
_cell.angle_beta   90.00
_cell.angle_gamma   90.00
#
_symmetry.space_group_name_H-M   'P 1'
#
loop_
_entity.id
_entity.type
_entity.pdbx_description
1 polymer ?
#
loop_
_entity_poly.entity_id
_entity_poly.type
_entity_poly.pdbx_seq_one_letter_code
_entity_poly.pdbx_strand_id
1 'polypeptide(L)'
;MACFADHRVPKAGRYSHGFTSIPKSIYWAIVTMTTVGYGDISPQTTLGQVLASLIMILGFGIIAVPTGIVTAELSRDRGLRVSTRACLQCSAEGHEVDAEYCKYCGAKL
;
A
#
# COMPACT_ATOMS: atom_id res chain seq x y z
N MET A 1 11.17 -7.47 7.30
CA MET A 1 12.58 -7.30 7.71
C MET A 1 13.26 -8.67 7.64
N ALA A 2 13.54 -9.17 6.44
CA ALA A 2 14.23 -10.46 6.30
C ALA A 2 15.72 -10.25 6.62
N CYS A 3 16.28 -11.07 7.50
CA CYS A 3 17.69 -11.06 7.85
C CYS A 3 18.51 -11.50 6.62
N PHE A 4 18.90 -10.53 5.79
CA PHE A 4 19.70 -10.71 4.59
C PHE A 4 21.17 -10.79 5.01
N ALA A 5 21.58 -11.97 5.49
CA ALA A 5 22.97 -12.26 5.80
C ALA A 5 23.79 -12.29 4.50
N ASP A 6 24.56 -11.24 4.29
CA ASP A 6 25.62 -11.12 3.28
C ASP A 6 26.78 -12.08 3.59
N HIS A 7 27.23 -12.88 2.61
CA HIS A 7 28.65 -13.00 2.22
C HIS A 7 28.90 -14.02 1.09
N ARG A 8 29.29 -13.46 -0.07
CA ARG A 8 30.08 -14.04 -1.19
C ARG A 8 29.46 -15.14 -2.10
N VAL A 9 29.68 -14.91 -3.40
CA VAL A 9 30.07 -15.85 -4.49
C VAL A 9 29.15 -15.80 -5.73
N PRO A 10 29.72 -15.73 -6.96
CA PRO A 10 29.00 -15.42 -8.20
C PRO A 10 28.69 -16.64 -9.10
N LYS A 11 27.82 -16.39 -10.09
CA LYS A 11 27.51 -17.11 -11.36
C LYS A 11 26.86 -18.49 -11.30
N ALA A 12 25.67 -18.60 -11.93
CA ALA A 12 25.51 -19.16 -13.28
C ALA A 12 24.05 -19.55 -13.51
N GLY A 13 23.48 -19.12 -14.64
CA GLY A 13 22.17 -19.58 -15.08
C GLY A 13 22.17 -21.08 -15.41
N ARG A 14 21.06 -21.75 -15.10
CA ARG A 14 20.61 -23.01 -15.72
C ARG A 14 19.13 -23.23 -15.41
N TYR A 15 18.30 -22.85 -16.38
CA TYR A 15 16.98 -23.46 -16.56
C TYR A 15 17.19 -24.90 -17.00
N SER A 16 17.00 -25.88 -16.12
CA SER A 16 16.91 -27.29 -16.52
C SER A 16 16.20 -28.13 -15.46
N HIS A 17 14.92 -28.39 -15.73
CA HIS A 17 14.16 -29.62 -15.45
C HIS A 17 14.50 -30.44 -14.17
N GLY A 18 13.62 -30.37 -13.15
CA GLY A 18 13.67 -31.25 -11.97
C GLY A 18 12.62 -30.92 -10.91
N PHE A 19 11.42 -31.52 -11.02
CA PHE A 19 10.30 -31.36 -10.09
C PHE A 19 10.54 -32.05 -8.73
N THR A 20 11.37 -31.47 -7.86
CA THR A 20 11.48 -31.95 -6.46
C THR A 20 11.66 -30.84 -5.41
N SER A 21 11.25 -29.58 -5.64
CA SER A 21 11.15 -28.54 -4.58
C SER A 21 10.38 -27.24 -4.90
N ILE A 22 9.66 -27.12 -6.03
CA ILE A 22 8.86 -25.91 -6.35
C ILE A 22 7.89 -25.48 -5.22
N PRO A 23 7.16 -26.41 -4.54
CA PRO A 23 6.24 -26.04 -3.48
C PRO A 23 6.91 -25.40 -2.26
N LYS A 24 8.14 -25.81 -1.92
CA LYS A 24 8.89 -25.24 -0.79
C LYS A 24 9.33 -23.81 -1.07
N SER A 25 9.71 -23.52 -2.31
CA SER A 25 10.06 -22.16 -2.75
C SER A 25 8.85 -21.23 -2.70
N ILE A 26 7.68 -21.72 -3.12
CA ILE A 26 6.41 -20.98 -3.05
C ILE A 26 5.97 -20.77 -1.60
N TYR A 27 6.07 -21.80 -0.75
CA TYR A 27 5.75 -21.70 0.68
C TYR A 27 6.60 -20.61 1.36
N TRP A 28 7.92 -20.64 1.15
CA TRP A 28 8.81 -19.60 1.67
C TRP A 28 8.46 -18.21 1.14
N ALA A 29 8.17 -18.08 -0.16
CA ALA A 29 7.80 -16.81 -0.77
C ALA A 29 6.50 -16.25 -0.17
N ILE A 30 5.50 -17.10 0.06
CA ILE A 30 4.23 -16.71 0.69
C ILE A 30 4.46 -16.28 2.14
N VAL A 31 5.14 -17.08 2.95
CA VAL A 31 5.43 -16.79 4.38
C VAL A 31 6.22 -15.49 4.54
N THR A 32 7.12 -15.19 3.60
CA THR A 32 7.91 -13.95 3.62
C THR A 32 7.07 -12.76 3.14
N MET A 33 6.25 -12.94 2.11
CA MET A 33 5.34 -11.91 1.57
C MET A 33 4.24 -11.53 2.56
N THR A 34 3.67 -12.51 3.27
CA THR A 34 2.69 -12.29 4.34
C THR A 34 3.32 -11.81 5.64
N THR A 35 4.64 -11.57 5.65
CA THR A 35 5.42 -11.10 6.81
C THR A 35 5.40 -12.03 8.03
N VAL A 36 4.92 -13.27 7.89
CA VAL A 36 4.88 -14.26 8.96
C VAL A 36 6.29 -14.69 9.37
N GLY A 37 7.15 -14.96 8.38
CA GLY A 37 8.60 -15.12 8.59
C GLY A 37 9.01 -16.19 9.60
N TYR A 38 8.59 -17.46 9.41
CA TYR A 38 8.98 -18.56 10.30
C TYR A 38 10.50 -18.83 10.36
N GLY A 39 11.26 -18.44 9.33
CA GLY A 39 12.73 -18.56 9.32
C GLY A 39 13.25 -20.00 9.16
N ASP A 40 12.40 -20.95 8.80
CA ASP A 40 12.69 -22.38 8.66
C ASP A 40 13.46 -22.72 7.38
N ILE A 41 13.20 -21.99 6.30
CA ILE A 41 13.80 -22.22 4.98
C ILE A 41 14.30 -20.88 4.44
N SER A 42 15.47 -20.87 3.78
CA SER A 42 16.03 -19.68 3.13
C SER A 42 16.68 -20.03 1.79
N PRO A 43 16.53 -19.19 0.75
CA PRO A 43 17.17 -19.44 -0.53
C PRO A 43 18.69 -19.24 -0.40
N GLN A 44 19.45 -20.32 -0.59
CA GLN A 44 20.92 -20.29 -0.56
C GLN A 44 21.53 -19.87 -1.92
N THR A 45 20.70 -19.68 -2.96
CA THR A 45 21.18 -19.38 -4.32
C THR A 45 21.07 -17.88 -4.64
N THR A 46 22.14 -17.30 -5.17
CA THR A 46 22.21 -15.87 -5.51
C THR A 46 21.15 -15.43 -6.52
N LEU A 47 20.86 -16.26 -7.54
CA LEU A 47 19.83 -15.97 -8.55
C LEU A 47 18.41 -16.06 -7.96
N GLY A 48 18.17 -17.02 -7.06
CA GLY A 48 16.92 -17.14 -6.33
C GLY A 48 16.68 -15.96 -5.39
N GLN A 49 17.74 -15.46 -4.75
CA GLN A 49 17.66 -14.28 -3.88
C GLN A 49 17.32 -13.00 -4.65
N VAL A 50 17.90 -12.80 -5.85
CA VAL A 50 17.59 -11.63 -6.70
C VAL A 50 16.16 -11.69 -7.24
N LEU A 51 15.73 -12.86 -7.71
CA LEU A 51 14.35 -13.01 -8.19
C LEU A 51 13.34 -12.85 -7.04
N ALA A 52 13.67 -13.37 -5.85
CA ALA A 52 12.87 -13.20 -4.66
C ALA A 52 12.74 -11.72 -4.24
N SER A 53 13.83 -10.95 -4.27
CA SER A 53 13.77 -9.53 -3.90
C SER A 53 12.93 -8.71 -4.89
N LEU A 54 13.02 -9.00 -6.19
CA LEU A 54 12.19 -8.37 -7.22
C LEU A 54 10.70 -8.71 -7.03
N ILE A 55 10.38 -9.98 -6.77
CA ILE A 55 9.00 -10.42 -6.51
C ILE A 55 8.44 -9.78 -5.24
N MET A 56 9.26 -9.61 -4.19
CA MET A 56 8.85 -8.94 -2.96
C MET A 56 8.48 -7.47 -3.21
N ILE A 57 9.28 -6.74 -3.99
CA ILE A 57 8.99 -5.33 -4.35
C ILE A 57 7.68 -5.25 -5.16
N LEU A 58 7.49 -6.15 -6.13
CA LEU A 58 6.26 -6.21 -6.92
C LEU A 58 5.04 -6.57 -6.06
N GLY A 59 5.18 -7.51 -5.13
CA GLY A 59 4.10 -7.92 -4.21
C GLY A 59 3.63 -6.79 -3.32
N PHE A 60 4.55 -6.01 -2.74
CA PHE A 60 4.19 -4.80 -1.98
C PHE A 60 3.52 -3.74 -2.85
N GLY A 61 3.95 -3.58 -4.10
CA GLY A 61 3.30 -2.69 -5.06
C GLY A 61 1.84 -3.09 -5.32
N ILE A 62 1.56 -4.38 -5.47
CA ILE A 62 0.21 -4.91 -5.69
C ILE A 62 -0.70 -4.66 -4.48
N ILE A 63 -0.18 -4.69 -3.25
CA ILE A 63 -0.97 -4.37 -2.03
C ILE A 63 -1.15 -2.86 -1.89
N ALA A 64 -0.14 -2.06 -2.23
CA ALA A 64 -0.17 -0.61 -2.10
C ALA A 64 -1.22 0.05 -3.02
N VAL A 65 -1.42 -0.46 -4.24
CA VAL A 65 -2.37 0.09 -5.22
C VAL A 65 -3.83 0.07 -4.73
N PRO A 66 -4.43 -1.08 -4.36
CA PRO A 66 -5.81 -1.13 -3.88
C PRO A 66 -5.98 -0.39 -2.55
N THR A 67 -5.02 -0.50 -1.63
CA THR A 67 -5.03 0.30 -0.39
C THR A 67 -5.00 1.80 -0.68
N GLY A 68 -4.19 2.23 -1.66
CA GLY A 68 -4.11 3.62 -2.09
C GLY A 68 -5.41 4.13 -2.70
N ILE A 69 -6.04 3.35 -3.59
CA ILE A 69 -7.34 3.68 -4.18
C ILE A 69 -8.41 3.83 -3.09
N VAL A 70 -8.54 2.83 -2.20
CA VAL A 70 -9.52 2.88 -1.10
C VAL A 70 -9.25 4.08 -0.17
N THR A 71 -7.99 4.35 0.15
CA THR A 71 -7.60 5.50 0.98
C THR A 71 -7.92 6.83 0.30
N ALA A 72 -7.73 6.92 -1.02
CA ALA A 72 -8.06 8.12 -1.78
C ALA A 72 -9.57 8.39 -1.78
N GLU A 73 -10.39 7.38 -1.98
CA GLU A 73 -11.85 7.50 -1.88
C GLU A 73 -12.31 7.87 -0.46
N LEU A 74 -11.78 7.19 0.57
CA LEU A 74 -12.07 7.55 1.97
C LEU A 74 -11.63 8.96 2.34
N SER A 75 -10.50 9.41 1.80
CA SER A 75 -9.96 10.75 2.04
C SER A 75 -10.76 11.83 1.31
N ARG A 76 -11.35 11.49 0.17
CA ARG A 76 -12.28 12.35 -0.57
C ARG A 76 -13.57 12.57 0.20
N ASP A 77 -14.05 11.55 0.91
CA ASP A 77 -15.25 11.62 1.76
C ASP A 77 -15.04 12.35 3.10
N ARG A 78 -13.77 12.60 3.49
CA ARG A 78 -13.44 13.47 4.64
C ARG A 78 -13.44 14.96 4.30
N GLY A 79 -14.03 15.34 3.16
CA GLY A 79 -14.31 16.72 2.76
C GLY A 79 -15.42 17.41 3.57
N LEU A 80 -15.67 17.00 4.81
CA LEU A 80 -16.51 17.74 5.75
C LEU A 80 -15.76 18.99 6.24
N ARG A 81 -15.50 19.91 5.31
CA ARG A 81 -15.26 21.31 5.65
C ARG A 81 -16.59 21.91 6.08
N VAL A 82 -17.06 21.53 7.25
CA VAL A 82 -18.26 22.11 7.86
C VAL A 82 -17.92 23.56 8.18
N SER A 83 -18.49 24.50 7.42
CA SER A 83 -18.38 25.92 7.75
C SER A 83 -19.18 26.19 9.03
N THR A 84 -18.50 26.52 10.12
CA THR A 84 -19.13 26.99 11.37
C THR A 84 -19.64 28.44 11.26
N ARG A 85 -19.64 29.03 10.05
CA ARG A 85 -20.17 30.38 9.84
C ARG A 85 -21.69 30.34 9.93
N ALA A 86 -22.24 31.14 10.83
CA ALA A 86 -23.66 31.45 10.90
C ALA A 86 -23.92 32.79 10.22
N CYS A 87 -24.98 32.89 9.41
CA CYS A 87 -25.36 34.14 8.79
C CYS A 87 -25.90 35.14 9.82
N LEU A 88 -25.35 36.36 9.87
CA LEU A 88 -25.77 37.39 10.85
C LEU A 88 -27.17 37.99 10.58
N GLN A 89 -27.76 37.74 9.41
CA GLN A 89 -29.08 38.27 9.05
C GLN A 89 -30.21 37.28 9.28
N CYS A 90 -29.99 35.98 9.06
CA CYS A 90 -31.03 34.95 9.18
C CYS A 90 -30.66 33.77 10.08
N SER A 91 -29.49 33.82 10.72
CA SER A 91 -28.95 32.78 11.61
C SER A 91 -28.89 31.37 10.99
N ALA A 92 -28.84 31.28 9.66
CA ALA A 92 -28.67 30.02 8.97
C ALA A 92 -27.24 29.51 9.13
N GLU A 93 -27.09 28.21 9.29
CA GLU A 93 -25.82 27.50 9.45
C GLU A 93 -25.61 26.52 8.28
N GLY A 94 -24.41 25.94 8.19
CA GLY A 94 -24.10 24.95 7.15
C GLY A 94 -23.88 25.56 5.77
N HIS A 95 -23.16 26.67 5.73
CA HIS A 95 -22.68 27.28 4.48
C HIS A 95 -21.50 26.50 3.91
N GLU A 96 -21.29 26.57 2.59
CA GLU A 96 -20.07 26.05 1.98
C GLU A 96 -18.87 26.92 2.42
N VAL A 97 -17.66 26.37 2.45
CA VAL A 97 -16.47 27.11 2.95
C VAL A 97 -16.06 28.29 2.09
N ASP A 98 -16.43 28.25 0.82
CA ASP A 98 -16.19 29.27 -0.21
C ASP A 98 -17.43 30.12 -0.50
N ALA A 99 -18.51 29.97 0.26
CA ALA A 99 -19.68 30.82 0.12
C ALA A 99 -19.40 32.24 0.63
N GLU A 100 -19.45 33.23 -0.26
CA GLU A 100 -19.42 34.66 0.08
C GLU A 100 -20.80 35.21 0.49
N TYR A 101 -21.87 34.54 0.07
CA TYR A 101 -23.26 34.96 0.28
C TYR A 101 -24.11 33.83 0.85
N CYS A 102 -25.07 34.18 1.70
CA CYS A 102 -26.00 33.25 2.31
C CYS A 102 -27.02 32.75 1.27
N LYS A 103 -27.12 31.43 1.07
CA LYS A 103 -28.08 30.81 0.14
C LYS A 103 -29.57 31.02 0.49
N TYR A 104 -29.88 31.43 1.71
CA TYR A 104 -31.25 31.62 2.19
C TYR A 104 -31.72 33.08 2.13
N CYS A 105 -30.86 34.04 2.47
CA CYS A 105 -31.23 35.46 2.53
C CYS A 105 -30.44 36.38 1.60
N GLY A 106 -29.39 35.88 0.92
CA GLY A 106 -28.55 36.67 0.03
C GLY A 106 -27.61 37.67 0.73
N ALA A 107 -27.62 37.73 2.06
CA ALA A 107 -26.69 38.57 2.82
C ALA A 107 -25.25 38.05 2.73
N LYS A 108 -24.28 38.95 2.84
CA LYS A 108 -22.86 38.60 2.88
C LYS A 108 -22.55 37.81 4.15
N LEU A 109 -21.83 36.68 3.99
CA LEU A 109 -21.41 35.78 5.07
C LEU A 109 -20.15 36.25 5.80
#